data_AF-A0A957R2J1-F1
#
_entry.id   AF-A0A957R2J1-F1
#
_cell.length_a   1.000
_cell.length_b   1.000
_cell.length_c   1.000
_cell.angle_alpha   90.00
_cell.angle_beta   90.00
_cell.angle_gamma   90.00
#
_symmetry.space_group_name_H-M   'P 1'
#
loop_
_entity.id
_entity.type
_entity.pdbx_description
1 polymer ?
#
loop_
_entity_poly.entity_id
_entity_poly.type
_entity_poly.pdbx_seq_one_letter_code
_entity_poly.pdbx_strand_id
1 'polypeptide(L)'
;VTESSGHASEYMPYFRRTPGQIADELVPAFTDPRNDWYDFGRTGGYLRHCLKRLDEVDSGRWQPGAALAAGRSHEYSSHIIEAMETNRPVIINGNVPNRGLIANLPADCCVEVPCLVDANGIQPTRIDHYPPQLAALNRTNINVQELIVTAALTGQSDAIYHAVMLDPLTAAVCSLPQIHNMVTELLAAQAAWLPQF
;
A
#
# COMPACT_ATOMS: atom_id res chain seq x y z
N VAL A 1 10.86 -0.54 1.57
CA VAL A 1 9.47 -1.02 1.64
C VAL A 1 9.16 -1.13 3.12
N THR A 2 8.25 -0.29 3.60
CA THR A 2 7.82 -0.25 5.01
C THR A 2 6.95 -1.46 5.38
N GLU A 3 6.60 -2.28 4.39
CA GLU A 3 5.79 -3.48 4.52
C GLU A 3 6.61 -4.77 4.30
N SER A 4 5.99 -5.92 4.55
CA SER A 4 6.61 -7.24 4.40
C SER A 4 7.02 -7.56 2.95
N SER A 5 8.01 -8.42 2.75
CA SER A 5 8.37 -8.94 1.41
C SER A 5 7.19 -9.62 0.70
N GLY A 6 6.28 -10.22 1.48
CA GLY A 6 5.01 -10.78 1.01
C GLY A 6 4.14 -9.75 0.32
N HIS A 7 3.92 -8.63 0.98
CA HIS A 7 3.11 -7.53 0.46
C HIS A 7 3.82 -6.81 -0.69
N ALA A 8 5.12 -6.56 -0.57
CA ALA A 8 5.95 -5.96 -1.62
C ALA A 8 5.86 -6.71 -2.95
N SER A 9 5.70 -8.04 -2.89
CA SER A 9 5.62 -8.90 -4.08
C SER A 9 4.40 -8.66 -4.96
N GLU A 10 3.36 -7.99 -4.43
CA GLU A 10 2.13 -7.65 -5.17
C GLU A 10 2.30 -6.41 -6.05
N TYR A 11 3.26 -5.55 -5.72
CA TYR A 11 3.54 -4.33 -6.49
C TYR A 11 4.56 -4.54 -7.62
N MET A 12 4.97 -5.79 -7.85
CA MET A 12 6.07 -6.17 -8.74
C MET A 12 5.63 -7.29 -9.69
N PRO A 13 5.95 -7.22 -11.01
CA PRO A 13 5.42 -8.16 -12.01
C PRO A 13 6.17 -9.51 -12.07
N TYR A 14 6.90 -9.89 -11.02
CA TYR A 14 7.90 -10.97 -11.07
C TYR A 14 7.48 -12.22 -10.29
N PHE A 15 6.77 -12.06 -9.19
CA PHE A 15 6.76 -13.07 -8.13
C PHE A 15 5.47 -13.86 -8.00
N ARG A 16 4.37 -13.39 -8.58
CA ARG A 16 3.02 -13.90 -8.33
C ARG A 16 2.30 -14.34 -9.60
N ARG A 17 3.04 -14.87 -10.58
CA ARG A 17 2.51 -15.15 -11.92
C ARG A 17 1.60 -16.37 -11.99
N THR A 18 1.86 -17.36 -11.13
CA THR A 18 1.06 -18.59 -11.08
C THR A 18 0.77 -19.00 -9.64
N PRO A 19 -0.30 -19.76 -9.39
CA PRO A 19 -0.58 -20.31 -8.06
C PRO A 19 0.58 -21.14 -7.48
N GLY A 20 1.27 -21.93 -8.32
CA GLY A 20 2.42 -22.73 -7.90
C GLY A 20 3.60 -21.87 -7.45
N GLN A 21 3.93 -20.80 -8.20
CA GLN A 21 4.97 -19.85 -7.79
C GLN A 21 4.68 -19.23 -6.42
N ILE A 22 3.41 -18.94 -6.13
CA ILE A 22 3.00 -18.38 -4.83
C ILE A 22 3.10 -19.45 -3.72
N ALA A 23 2.50 -20.62 -3.93
CA ALA A 23 2.35 -21.64 -2.90
C ALA A 23 3.64 -22.41 -2.60
N ASP A 24 4.45 -22.68 -3.62
CA ASP A 24 5.57 -23.61 -3.54
C ASP A 24 6.93 -22.88 -3.48
N GLU A 25 7.00 -21.62 -3.90
CA GLU A 25 8.25 -20.83 -3.89
C GLU A 25 8.16 -19.62 -2.95
N LEU A 26 7.18 -18.74 -3.16
CA LEU A 26 7.11 -17.45 -2.46
C LEU A 26 6.75 -17.59 -0.98
N VAL A 27 5.63 -18.24 -0.67
CA VAL A 27 5.16 -18.42 0.73
C VAL A 27 6.19 -19.19 1.58
N PRO A 28 6.77 -20.32 1.10
CA PRO A 28 7.80 -21.03 1.88
C PRO A 28 9.08 -20.23 2.11
N ALA A 29 9.42 -19.29 1.22
CA ALA A 29 10.59 -18.43 1.37
C ALA A 29 10.37 -17.31 2.43
N PHE A 30 9.12 -16.97 2.75
CA PHE A 30 8.81 -15.96 3.75
C PHE A 30 8.58 -16.59 5.12
N THR A 31 9.61 -16.50 5.96
CA THR A 31 9.65 -17.18 7.27
C THR A 31 9.63 -16.23 8.47
N ASP A 32 9.68 -14.91 8.23
CA ASP A 32 9.70 -13.92 9.32
C ASP A 32 8.33 -13.91 10.04
N PRO A 33 8.28 -14.26 11.34
CA PRO A 33 7.03 -14.30 12.10
C PRO A 33 6.30 -12.95 12.16
N ARG A 34 7.00 -11.83 11.96
CA ARG A 34 6.38 -10.49 11.92
C ARG A 34 5.48 -10.26 10.71
N ASN A 35 5.54 -11.15 9.72
CA ASN A 35 4.76 -11.08 8.49
C ASN A 35 3.61 -12.10 8.46
N ASP A 36 3.34 -12.77 9.58
CA ASP A 36 2.26 -13.77 9.72
C ASP A 36 0.86 -13.15 9.50
N TRP A 37 0.69 -11.88 9.85
CA TRP A 37 -0.55 -11.12 9.68
C TRP A 37 -0.97 -11.02 8.21
N TYR A 38 -0.03 -11.13 7.28
CA TYR A 38 -0.28 -11.18 5.84
C TYR A 38 -0.20 -12.61 5.27
N ASP A 39 -0.35 -13.63 6.14
CA ASP A 39 -0.29 -15.05 5.79
C ASP A 39 0.96 -15.39 4.96
N PHE A 40 2.10 -14.84 5.39
CA PHE A 40 3.40 -15.02 4.73
C PHE A 40 3.36 -14.73 3.22
N GLY A 41 2.53 -13.77 2.78
CA GLY A 41 2.42 -13.41 1.38
C GLY A 41 1.49 -14.30 0.56
N ARG A 42 0.69 -15.19 1.15
CA ARG A 42 -0.33 -15.95 0.41
C ARG A 42 -1.43 -15.01 -0.09
N THR A 43 -1.90 -15.22 -1.32
CA THR A 43 -3.00 -14.41 -1.91
C THR A 43 -4.20 -14.33 -0.98
N GLY A 44 -4.69 -13.12 -0.73
CA GLY A 44 -5.79 -12.86 0.21
C GLY A 44 -5.40 -12.96 1.70
N GLY A 45 -4.11 -12.84 2.04
CA GLY A 45 -3.60 -12.91 3.41
C GLY A 45 -4.27 -11.89 4.32
N TYR A 46 -4.32 -10.62 3.90
CA TYR A 46 -5.00 -9.57 4.67
C TYR A 46 -6.51 -9.77 4.79
N LEU A 47 -7.18 -10.31 3.77
CA LEU A 47 -8.60 -10.66 3.88
C LEU A 47 -8.83 -11.72 4.96
N ARG A 48 -7.99 -12.78 5.00
CA ARG A 48 -8.05 -13.79 6.05
C ARG A 48 -7.78 -13.20 7.44
N HIS A 49 -6.84 -12.28 7.54
CA HIS A 49 -6.60 -11.53 8.77
C HIS A 49 -7.85 -10.75 9.22
N CYS A 50 -8.48 -10.00 8.31
CA CYS A 50 -9.70 -9.25 8.59
C CYS A 50 -10.86 -10.16 8.99
N LEU A 51 -11.06 -11.30 8.31
CA LEU A 51 -12.11 -12.27 8.66
C LEU A 51 -11.87 -12.91 10.02
N LYS A 52 -10.63 -13.27 10.35
CA LYS A 52 -10.27 -13.75 11.69
C LYS A 52 -10.55 -12.69 12.75
N ARG A 53 -10.18 -11.43 12.47
CA ARG A 53 -10.41 -10.29 13.35
C ARG A 53 -11.91 -10.04 13.59
N LEU A 54 -12.73 -10.17 12.55
CA LEU A 54 -14.18 -10.04 12.62
C LEU A 54 -14.79 -11.18 13.45
N ASP A 55 -14.42 -12.43 13.18
CA ASP A 55 -14.88 -13.59 13.96
C ASP A 55 -14.54 -13.46 15.44
N GLU A 56 -13.35 -12.95 15.78
CA GLU A 56 -12.99 -12.68 17.18
C GLU A 56 -13.87 -11.61 17.84
N VAL A 57 -14.34 -10.61 17.09
CA VAL A 57 -15.29 -9.61 17.59
C VAL A 57 -16.67 -10.24 17.75
N ASP A 58 -17.19 -10.89 16.72
CA ASP A 58 -18.53 -11.47 16.69
C ASP A 58 -18.70 -12.61 17.70
N SER A 59 -17.63 -13.38 17.95
CA SER A 59 -17.62 -14.45 18.95
C SER A 59 -17.39 -13.94 20.38
N GLY A 60 -17.25 -12.63 20.60
CA GLY A 60 -16.96 -12.03 21.90
C GLY A 60 -15.59 -12.38 22.49
N ARG A 61 -14.64 -12.85 21.67
CA ARG A 61 -13.24 -13.12 22.11
C ARG A 61 -12.42 -11.84 22.16
N TRP A 62 -12.80 -10.83 21.40
CA TRP A 62 -12.25 -9.49 21.50
C TRP A 62 -12.79 -8.79 22.75
N GLN A 63 -11.90 -8.37 23.64
CA GLN A 63 -12.23 -7.65 24.87
C GLN A 63 -11.92 -6.16 24.70
N PRO A 64 -12.89 -5.32 24.28
CA PRO A 64 -12.70 -3.88 24.27
C PRO A 64 -12.40 -3.38 25.69
N GLY A 65 -11.35 -2.56 25.82
CA GLY A 65 -10.95 -2.00 27.12
C GLY A 65 -9.96 -2.85 27.93
N ALA A 66 -9.41 -3.93 27.35
CA ALA A 66 -8.16 -4.49 27.87
C ALA A 66 -7.13 -3.38 28.02
N ALA A 67 -6.40 -3.36 29.15
CA ALA A 67 -5.44 -2.31 29.44
C ALA A 67 -4.49 -2.13 28.24
N LEU A 68 -4.50 -0.93 27.64
CA LEU A 68 -3.58 -0.60 26.56
C LEU A 68 -2.17 -0.93 27.05
N ALA A 69 -1.40 -1.63 26.22
CA ALA A 69 -0.04 -2.01 26.57
C ALA A 69 0.72 -0.75 27.03
N ALA A 70 1.34 -0.84 28.22
CA ALA A 70 2.11 0.26 28.77
C ALA A 70 3.38 0.45 27.93
N GLY A 71 3.30 1.31 26.92
CA GLY A 71 4.41 1.54 26.01
C GLY A 71 3.96 2.26 24.75
N ARG A 72 4.90 3.00 24.16
CA ARG A 72 4.71 3.60 22.86
C ARG A 72 4.77 2.50 21.79
N SER A 73 3.86 2.54 20.82
CA SER A 73 3.97 1.66 19.66
C SER A 73 5.12 2.09 18.75
N HIS A 74 5.49 1.23 17.81
CA HIS A 74 6.47 1.56 16.76
C HIS A 74 5.91 2.51 15.69
N GLU A 75 4.62 2.87 15.77
CA GLU A 75 3.95 3.76 14.82
C GLU A 75 4.43 5.20 14.98
N TYR A 76 4.70 5.86 13.84
CA TYR A 76 5.28 7.19 13.83
C TYR A 76 4.37 8.28 14.43
N SER A 77 3.05 8.11 14.46
CA SER A 77 2.10 9.16 14.87
C SER A 77 2.45 9.80 16.21
N SER A 78 2.68 8.98 17.24
CA SER A 78 3.01 9.52 18.57
C SER A 78 4.39 10.19 18.61
N HIS A 79 5.35 9.70 17.84
CA HIS A 79 6.70 10.28 17.70
C HIS A 79 6.67 11.63 16.99
N ILE A 80 5.87 11.75 15.93
CA ILE A 80 5.66 13.01 15.19
C ILE A 80 5.09 14.07 16.13
N ILE A 81 4.04 13.73 16.87
CA ILE A 81 3.39 14.66 17.82
C ILE A 81 4.39 15.12 18.88
N GLU A 82 5.10 14.20 19.56
CA GLU A 82 6.10 14.59 20.58
C GLU A 82 7.19 15.48 19.98
N ALA A 83 7.68 15.16 18.78
CA ALA A 83 8.76 15.92 18.16
C ALA A 83 8.34 17.36 17.85
N MET A 84 7.12 17.57 17.37
CA MET A 84 6.55 18.89 17.09
C MET A 84 6.26 19.68 18.37
N GLU A 85 5.70 19.03 19.39
CA GLU A 85 5.28 19.71 20.63
C GLU A 85 6.44 20.00 21.59
N THR A 86 7.48 19.14 21.60
CA THR A 86 8.56 19.20 22.60
C THR A 86 9.92 19.56 22.00
N ASN A 87 10.00 19.72 20.68
CA ASN A 87 11.25 19.91 19.95
C ASN A 87 12.29 18.82 20.23
N ARG A 88 11.83 17.57 20.43
CA ARG A 88 12.68 16.38 20.49
C ARG A 88 12.70 15.73 19.10
N PRO A 89 13.72 16.00 18.25
CA PRO A 89 13.62 15.65 16.84
C PRO A 89 13.60 14.13 16.61
N VAL A 90 12.89 13.71 15.55
CA VAL A 90 12.85 12.31 15.09
C VAL A 90 12.96 12.28 13.56
N ILE A 91 13.53 11.19 13.03
CA ILE A 91 13.52 10.92 11.59
C ILE A 91 12.53 9.78 11.33
N ILE A 92 11.66 9.99 10.35
CA ILE A 92 10.70 9.00 9.88
C ILE A 92 10.82 8.86 8.37
N ASN A 93 10.24 7.81 7.79
CA ASN A 93 9.90 7.79 6.37
C ASN A 93 8.46 8.27 6.23
N GLY A 94 8.25 9.39 5.55
CA GLY A 94 6.95 10.06 5.47
C GLY A 94 6.44 10.15 4.03
N ASN A 95 5.15 9.89 3.84
CA ASN A 95 4.44 10.12 2.60
C ASN A 95 4.18 11.63 2.42
N VAL A 96 4.78 12.22 1.38
CA VAL A 96 4.69 13.66 1.09
C VAL A 96 4.57 13.92 -0.42
N PRO A 97 4.02 15.08 -0.83
CA PRO A 97 4.05 15.47 -2.24
C PRO A 97 5.48 15.53 -2.77
N ASN A 98 5.74 14.92 -3.91
CA ASN A 98 7.09 14.81 -4.46
C ASN A 98 7.73 16.18 -4.67
N ARG A 99 7.10 17.09 -5.42
CA ARG A 99 7.58 18.48 -5.64
C ARG A 99 9.10 18.60 -5.91
N GLY A 100 9.67 17.61 -6.61
CA GLY A 100 11.09 17.55 -6.93
C GLY A 100 12.01 16.92 -5.86
N LEU A 101 11.46 16.25 -4.85
CA LEU A 101 12.23 15.45 -3.88
C LEU A 101 12.91 14.26 -4.56
N ILE A 102 12.23 13.62 -5.51
CA ILE A 102 12.78 12.60 -6.41
C ILE A 102 12.59 13.10 -7.84
N ALA A 103 13.69 13.57 -8.45
CA ALA A 103 13.64 14.30 -9.73
C ALA A 103 13.14 13.46 -10.91
N ASN A 104 13.29 12.13 -10.85
CA ASN A 104 12.84 11.22 -11.91
C ASN A 104 11.47 10.59 -11.63
N LEU A 105 10.67 11.14 -10.71
CA LEU A 105 9.25 10.80 -10.54
C LEU A 105 8.36 12.03 -10.83
N PRO A 106 7.07 11.86 -11.18
CA PRO A 106 6.16 12.99 -11.40
C PRO A 106 6.13 13.96 -10.21
N ALA A 107 6.03 15.26 -10.45
CA ALA A 107 6.10 16.25 -9.38
C ALA A 107 4.88 16.21 -8.45
N ASP A 108 3.73 15.81 -8.97
CA ASP A 108 2.45 15.81 -8.25
C ASP A 108 2.11 14.45 -7.61
N CYS A 109 3.00 13.44 -7.73
CA CYS A 109 2.81 12.16 -7.06
C CYS A 109 3.16 12.26 -5.57
N CYS A 110 2.65 11.30 -4.79
CA CYS A 110 3.13 11.08 -3.43
C CYS A 110 4.42 10.25 -3.46
N VAL A 111 5.39 10.57 -2.61
CA VAL A 111 6.60 9.78 -2.38
C VAL A 111 6.82 9.58 -0.90
N GLU A 112 7.38 8.42 -0.54
CA GLU A 112 7.83 8.15 0.81
C GLU A 112 9.34 8.40 0.89
N VAL A 113 9.75 9.41 1.66
CA VAL A 113 11.16 9.80 1.83
C VAL A 113 11.50 10.06 3.31
N PRO A 114 12.79 10.06 3.68
CA PRO A 114 13.19 10.47 5.02
C PRO A 114 12.76 11.92 5.31
N CYS A 115 12.10 12.11 6.44
CA CYS A 115 11.66 13.41 6.94
C CYS A 115 12.22 13.65 8.34
N LEU A 116 12.87 14.80 8.54
CA LEU A 116 13.13 15.32 9.88
C LEU A 116 11.84 15.90 10.43
N VAL A 117 11.50 15.57 11.66
CA VAL A 117 10.37 16.14 12.38
C VAL A 117 10.88 16.77 13.67
N ASP A 118 10.57 18.04 13.87
CA ASP A 118 10.88 18.82 15.07
C ASP A 118 9.84 19.95 15.25
N ALA A 119 10.13 20.97 16.06
CA ALA A 119 9.21 22.10 16.29
C ALA A 119 8.85 22.91 15.03
N ASN A 120 9.61 22.79 13.93
CA ASN A 120 9.29 23.38 12.63
C ASN A 120 8.37 22.50 11.77
N GLY A 121 7.93 21.36 12.29
CA GLY A 121 7.09 20.40 11.59
C GLY A 121 7.88 19.39 10.77
N ILE A 122 7.22 18.82 9.77
CA ILE A 122 7.75 17.75 8.90
C ILE A 122 8.57 18.37 7.78
N GLN A 123 9.84 17.96 7.67
CA GLN A 123 10.82 18.50 6.74
C GLN A 123 11.37 17.35 5.87
N PRO A 124 10.85 17.15 4.64
CA PRO A 124 11.28 16.08 3.76
C PRO A 124 12.68 16.27 3.19
N THR A 125 13.38 15.16 2.99
CA THR A 125 14.74 15.16 2.42
C THR A 125 14.70 14.77 0.94
N ARG A 126 15.40 15.57 0.12
CA ARG A 126 15.56 15.30 -1.31
C ARG A 126 16.47 14.10 -1.56
N ILE A 127 16.14 13.30 -2.57
CA ILE A 127 16.90 12.14 -3.05
C ILE A 127 17.35 12.42 -4.48
N ASP A 128 18.63 12.78 -4.65
CA ASP A 128 19.15 13.20 -5.96
C ASP A 128 19.31 12.04 -6.95
N HIS A 129 19.98 10.98 -6.53
CA HIS A 129 20.40 9.89 -7.41
C HIS A 129 19.50 8.66 -7.25
N TYR A 130 18.18 8.84 -7.39
CA TYR A 130 17.25 7.72 -7.29
C TYR A 130 17.42 6.76 -8.48
N PRO A 131 17.74 5.48 -8.27
CA PRO A 131 18.11 4.58 -9.36
C PRO A 131 16.99 4.44 -10.40
N PRO A 132 17.31 4.54 -11.71
CA PRO A 132 16.29 4.59 -12.77
C PRO A 132 15.42 3.33 -12.83
N GLN A 133 15.97 2.17 -12.51
CA GLN A 133 15.20 0.92 -12.45
C GLN A 133 14.16 0.92 -11.33
N LEU A 134 14.45 1.55 -10.18
CA LEU A 134 13.49 1.69 -9.09
C LEU A 134 12.45 2.77 -9.42
N ALA A 135 12.87 3.85 -10.06
CA ALA A 135 11.96 4.87 -10.58
C ALA A 135 10.95 4.26 -11.57
N ALA A 136 11.39 3.36 -12.45
CA ALA A 136 10.53 2.68 -13.40
C ALA A 136 9.45 1.82 -12.69
N LEU A 137 9.85 1.04 -11.68
CA LEU A 137 8.92 0.24 -10.88
C LEU A 137 7.91 1.09 -10.08
N ASN A 138 8.36 2.23 -9.53
CA ASN A 138 7.45 3.13 -8.83
C ASN A 138 6.49 3.81 -9.82
N ARG A 139 6.96 4.22 -11.00
CA ARG A 139 6.12 4.85 -12.03
C ARG A 139 4.97 3.97 -12.46
N THR A 140 5.16 2.64 -12.60
CA THR A 140 4.05 1.75 -12.97
C THR A 140 2.94 1.79 -11.93
N ASN A 141 3.28 1.90 -10.64
CA ASN A 141 2.30 2.00 -9.56
C ASN A 141 1.70 3.42 -9.43
N ILE A 142 2.50 4.48 -9.64
CA ILE A 142 2.03 5.87 -9.65
C ILE A 142 0.98 6.09 -10.75
N ASN A 143 1.18 5.52 -11.93
CA ASN A 143 0.21 5.64 -13.04
C ASN A 143 -1.17 5.08 -12.66
N VAL A 144 -1.22 3.96 -11.92
CA VAL A 144 -2.47 3.38 -11.41
C VAL A 144 -3.14 4.38 -10.46
N GLN A 145 -2.39 4.94 -9.52
CA GLN A 145 -2.89 5.89 -8.52
C GLN A 145 -3.44 7.16 -9.18
N GLU A 146 -2.74 7.73 -10.16
CA GLU A 146 -3.19 8.92 -10.90
C GLU A 146 -4.52 8.70 -11.63
N LEU A 147 -4.70 7.51 -12.23
CA LEU A 147 -5.95 7.15 -12.90
C LEU A 147 -7.09 6.92 -11.90
N ILE A 148 -6.82 6.30 -10.75
CA ILE A 148 -7.83 6.14 -9.69
C ILE A 148 -8.24 7.49 -9.10
N VAL A 149 -7.30 8.41 -8.88
CA VAL A 149 -7.61 9.79 -8.47
C VAL A 149 -8.45 10.50 -9.53
N THR A 150 -8.10 10.35 -10.81
CA THR A 150 -8.87 10.91 -11.93
C THR A 150 -10.30 10.37 -11.94
N ALA A 151 -10.47 9.05 -11.81
CA ALA A 151 -11.78 8.43 -11.72
C ALA A 151 -12.57 9.01 -10.54
N ALA A 152 -11.98 9.01 -9.34
CA ALA A 152 -12.63 9.47 -8.12
C ALA A 152 -13.11 10.93 -8.19
N LEU A 153 -12.34 11.81 -8.84
CA LEU A 153 -12.67 13.22 -9.00
C LEU A 153 -13.68 13.50 -10.11
N THR A 154 -13.70 12.69 -11.16
CA THR A 154 -14.48 12.98 -12.39
C THR A 154 -15.71 12.09 -12.56
N GLY A 155 -15.79 10.96 -11.85
CA GLY A 155 -16.81 9.93 -12.08
C GLY A 155 -16.59 9.11 -13.37
N GLN A 156 -15.47 9.27 -14.06
CA GLN A 156 -15.19 8.53 -15.30
C GLN A 156 -14.72 7.10 -14.99
N SER A 157 -15.58 6.12 -15.26
CA SER A 157 -15.28 4.70 -15.03
C SER A 157 -14.14 4.17 -15.90
N ASP A 158 -13.98 4.67 -17.13
CA ASP A 158 -12.88 4.29 -18.05
C ASP A 158 -11.49 4.42 -17.40
N ALA A 159 -11.29 5.43 -16.54
CA ALA A 159 -10.04 5.61 -15.82
C ALA A 159 -9.77 4.45 -14.83
N ILE A 160 -10.80 3.84 -14.24
CA ILE A 160 -10.69 2.65 -13.39
C ILE A 160 -10.24 1.45 -14.23
N TYR A 161 -10.85 1.23 -15.39
CA TYR A 161 -10.46 0.16 -16.30
C TYR A 161 -9.00 0.29 -16.72
N HIS A 162 -8.57 1.49 -17.14
CA HIS A 162 -7.18 1.75 -17.50
C HIS A 162 -6.22 1.56 -16.32
N ALA A 163 -6.61 1.98 -15.11
CA ALA A 163 -5.79 1.80 -13.91
C ALA A 163 -5.49 0.32 -13.67
N VAL A 164 -6.52 -0.53 -13.70
CA VAL A 164 -6.38 -1.96 -13.45
C VAL A 164 -5.67 -2.68 -14.61
N MET A 165 -5.79 -2.19 -15.85
CA MET A 165 -4.99 -2.68 -16.98
C MET A 165 -3.49 -2.39 -16.85
N LEU A 166 -3.13 -1.30 -16.17
CA LEU A 166 -1.74 -0.87 -15.96
C LEU A 166 -1.12 -1.41 -14.67
N ASP A 167 -1.94 -1.96 -13.77
CA ASP A 167 -1.46 -2.59 -12.54
C ASP A 167 -0.49 -3.74 -12.84
N PRO A 168 0.76 -3.73 -12.32
CA PRO A 168 1.79 -4.69 -12.69
C PRO A 168 1.42 -6.15 -12.43
N LEU A 169 0.72 -6.42 -11.33
CA LEU A 169 0.31 -7.78 -10.98
C LEU A 169 -0.83 -8.23 -11.89
N THR A 170 -1.86 -7.40 -12.02
CA THR A 170 -3.03 -7.71 -12.84
C THR A 170 -2.64 -7.95 -14.29
N ALA A 171 -1.81 -7.08 -14.88
CA ALA A 171 -1.30 -7.25 -16.24
C ALA A 171 -0.42 -8.50 -16.41
N ALA A 172 0.23 -8.98 -15.34
CA ALA A 172 1.04 -10.19 -15.39
C ALA A 172 0.22 -11.49 -15.35
N VAL A 173 -0.99 -11.48 -14.79
CA VAL A 173 -1.81 -12.70 -14.56
C VAL A 173 -3.13 -12.73 -15.31
N CYS A 174 -3.57 -11.62 -15.91
CA CYS A 174 -4.83 -11.51 -16.63
C CYS A 174 -4.66 -10.96 -18.05
N SER A 175 -5.51 -11.42 -18.96
CA SER A 175 -5.72 -10.81 -20.28
C SER A 175 -6.67 -9.60 -20.18
N LEU A 176 -6.60 -8.68 -21.16
CA LEU A 176 -7.47 -7.49 -21.18
C LEU A 176 -8.98 -7.80 -21.03
N PRO A 177 -9.56 -8.84 -21.69
CA PRO A 177 -10.96 -9.19 -21.46
C PRO A 177 -11.25 -9.66 -20.02
N GLN A 178 -10.35 -10.41 -19.39
CA GLN A 178 -10.48 -10.82 -18.00
C GLN A 178 -10.45 -9.61 -17.06
N ILE A 179 -9.54 -8.68 -17.32
CA ILE A 179 -9.42 -7.43 -16.56
C ILE A 179 -10.70 -6.62 -16.66
N HIS A 180 -11.22 -6.42 -17.87
CA HIS A 180 -12.45 -5.67 -18.08
C HIS A 180 -13.64 -6.30 -17.34
N ASN A 181 -13.81 -7.62 -17.43
CA ASN A 181 -14.90 -8.31 -16.73
C ASN A 181 -14.74 -8.21 -15.21
N MET A 182 -13.52 -8.41 -14.70
CA MET A 182 -13.21 -8.28 -13.27
C MET A 182 -13.53 -6.87 -12.74
N VAL A 183 -13.13 -5.81 -13.44
CA VAL A 183 -13.45 -4.43 -13.04
C VAL A 183 -14.96 -4.20 -13.03
N THR A 184 -15.67 -4.70 -14.04
CA THR A 184 -17.13 -4.59 -14.14
C THR A 184 -17.82 -5.27 -12.95
N GLU A 185 -17.39 -6.48 -12.60
CA GLU A 185 -17.91 -7.22 -11.44
C GLU A 185 -17.61 -6.50 -10.11
N LEU A 186 -16.41 -5.94 -9.97
CA LEU A 186 -16.02 -5.17 -8.79
C LEU A 186 -16.84 -3.89 -8.63
N LEU A 187 -17.08 -3.14 -9.71
CA LEU A 187 -17.93 -1.95 -9.68
C LEU A 187 -19.36 -2.30 -9.27
N ALA A 188 -19.93 -3.35 -9.87
CA ALA A 188 -21.27 -3.82 -9.50
C ALA A 188 -21.34 -4.24 -8.02
N ALA A 189 -20.34 -4.97 -7.53
CA ALA A 189 -20.26 -5.39 -6.13
C ALA A 189 -20.11 -4.20 -5.16
N GLN A 190 -19.50 -3.11 -5.60
CA GLN A 190 -19.23 -1.93 -4.79
C GLN A 190 -20.18 -0.75 -5.05
N ALA A 191 -21.20 -0.91 -5.89
CA ALA A 191 -22.11 0.17 -6.30
C ALA A 191 -22.77 0.91 -5.12
N ALA A 192 -23.03 0.21 -4.00
CA ALA A 192 -23.57 0.82 -2.79
C ALA A 192 -22.60 1.81 -2.13
N TRP A 193 -21.30 1.60 -2.28
CA TRP A 193 -20.22 2.42 -1.69
C TRP A 193 -19.60 3.39 -2.69
N LEU A 194 -19.77 3.13 -3.98
CA LEU A 194 -19.24 3.90 -5.10
C LEU A 194 -20.37 4.41 -6.01
N PRO A 195 -21.34 5.19 -5.49
CA PRO A 195 -22.59 5.52 -6.20
C PRO A 195 -22.40 6.36 -7.47
N GLN A 196 -21.20 6.90 -7.71
CA GLN A 196 -20.85 7.66 -8.89
C GLN A 196 -20.39 6.79 -10.09
N PHE A 197 -20.26 5.47 -9.91
CA PHE A 197 -19.83 4.53 -10.95
C PHE A 197 -20.83 3.39 -11.16
#